data_AF-A0A9P5VGJ5-F1
#
_entry.id   AF-A0A9P5VGJ5-F1
#
_cell.length_a   1.000
_cell.length_b   1.000
_cell.length_c   1.000
_cell.angle_alpha   90.00
_cell.angle_beta   90.00
_cell.angle_gamma   90.00
#
_symmetry.space_group_name_H-M   'P 1'
#
loop_
_entity.id
_entity.type
_entity.pdbx_description
1 polymer ?
#
loop_
_entity_poly.entity_id
_entity_poly.type
_entity_poly.pdbx_seq_one_letter_code
_entity_poly.pdbx_strand_id
1 'polypeptide(L)'
;MAFAPELHPKCSVLIIGKTQAGKSTLVEHIKNYANPGYNIDRSILGNGTVSKTSVPQTFLVESTLPVYEVYKIATGETIRLDNLSAKFDDEEDYCDFVMSREKDVGMRISPQDPSSPSELVEFRFLDTPGLNSTT
;
A
#
# COMPACT_ATOMS: atom_id res chain seq x y z
N MET A 1 16.90 9.85 33.70
CA MET A 1 15.97 10.35 32.66
C MET A 1 15.60 9.16 31.79
N ALA A 2 14.34 8.73 31.86
CA ALA A 2 13.84 7.63 31.01
C ALA A 2 13.35 8.25 29.70
N PHE A 3 13.88 7.79 28.57
CA PHE A 3 13.35 8.12 27.25
C PHE A 3 11.96 7.49 27.14
N ALA A 4 10.94 8.29 26.86
CA ALA A 4 9.65 7.76 26.45
C ALA A 4 9.88 6.92 25.17
N PRO A 5 9.29 5.72 25.05
CA PRO A 5 9.39 4.97 23.80
C PRO A 5 8.76 5.81 22.69
N GLU A 6 9.51 6.09 21.63
CA GLU A 6 8.94 6.72 20.44
C GLU A 6 7.82 5.83 19.92
N LEU A 7 6.58 6.35 19.98
CA LEU A 7 5.41 5.66 19.48
C LEU A 7 5.37 5.86 17.97
N HIS A 8 6.03 4.95 17.25
CA HIS A 8 5.93 4.87 15.80
C HIS A 8 4.46 4.79 15.36
N PRO A 9 4.04 5.54 14.32
CA PRO A 9 2.71 5.42 13.75
C PRO A 9 2.44 3.96 13.36
N LYS A 10 1.23 3.46 13.67
CA LYS A 10 0.81 2.09 13.38
C LYS A 10 -0.33 2.08 12.37
N CYS A 11 -0.14 1.40 11.26
CA CYS A 11 -1.16 1.24 10.22
C CYS A 11 -1.50 -0.25 10.04
N SER A 12 -2.79 -0.56 9.94
CA SER A 12 -3.26 -1.91 9.58
C SER A 12 -3.80 -1.90 8.16
N VAL A 13 -3.30 -2.82 7.32
CA VAL A 13 -3.68 -2.94 5.91
C VAL A 13 -4.28 -4.32 5.67
N LEU A 14 -5.51 -4.34 5.18
CA LEU A 14 -6.21 -5.55 4.77
C LEU A 14 -6.12 -5.70 3.25
N ILE A 15 -5.56 -6.83 2.78
CA ILE A 15 -5.48 -7.13 1.34
C ILE A 15 -6.53 -8.18 1.00
N ILE A 16 -7.53 -7.77 0.21
CA ILE A 16 -8.62 -8.63 -0.27
C ILE A 16 -8.70 -8.61 -1.79
N GLY A 17 -9.17 -9.72 -2.36
CA GLY A 17 -9.30 -9.84 -3.81
C GLY A 17 -9.50 -11.27 -4.26
N LYS A 18 -9.93 -11.44 -5.51
CA LYS A 18 -10.13 -12.76 -6.14
C LYS A 18 -8.85 -13.59 -6.13
N THR A 19 -8.99 -14.92 -6.25
CA THR A 19 -7.88 -15.83 -6.54
C THR A 19 -7.14 -15.32 -7.78
N GLN A 20 -5.80 -15.32 -7.72
CA GLN A 20 -4.92 -14.80 -8.79
C GLN A 20 -4.97 -13.28 -9.04
N ALA A 21 -5.59 -12.47 -8.17
CA ALA A 21 -5.54 -11.01 -8.26
C ALA A 21 -4.17 -10.38 -7.92
N GLY A 22 -3.11 -11.18 -7.76
CA GLY A 22 -1.76 -10.67 -7.48
C GLY A 22 -1.47 -10.29 -6.02
N LYS A 23 -2.34 -10.66 -5.06
CA LYS A 23 -2.17 -10.34 -3.63
C LYS A 23 -0.83 -10.78 -3.04
N SER A 24 -0.46 -12.04 -3.23
CA SER A 24 0.82 -12.58 -2.75
C SER A 24 2.01 -11.88 -3.42
N THR A 25 1.88 -11.49 -4.70
CA THR A 25 2.88 -10.68 -5.40
C THR A 25 3.04 -9.31 -4.75
N LEU A 26 1.93 -8.62 -4.47
CA LEU A 26 1.95 -7.33 -3.78
C LEU A 26 2.63 -7.44 -2.41
N VAL A 27 2.25 -8.44 -1.61
CA VAL A 27 2.83 -8.71 -0.29
C VAL A 27 4.34 -8.90 -0.35
N GLU A 28 4.83 -9.73 -1.27
CA GLU A 28 6.27 -9.99 -1.39
C GLU A 28 7.06 -8.76 -1.83
N HIS A 29 6.49 -7.93 -2.71
CA HIS A 29 7.13 -6.68 -3.12
C HIS A 29 7.11 -5.63 -2.01
N ILE A 30 6.09 -5.60 -1.15
CA ILE A 30 6.07 -4.74 0.05
C ILE A 30 7.18 -5.14 1.02
N LYS A 31 7.36 -6.45 1.27
CA LYS A 31 8.45 -6.93 2.13
C LYS A 31 9.82 -6.59 1.56
N ASN A 32 10.02 -6.77 0.25
CA ASN A 32 11.26 -6.40 -0.43
C ASN A 32 11.51 -4.89 -0.43
N TYR A 33 10.46 -4.09 -0.61
CA TYR A 33 10.53 -2.64 -0.56
C TYR A 33 11.01 -2.14 0.81
N ALA A 34 10.46 -2.68 1.88
CA ALA A 34 10.82 -2.26 3.23
C ALA A 34 12.16 -2.83 3.72
N ASN A 35 12.57 -3.98 3.19
CA ASN A 35 13.88 -4.57 3.48
C ASN A 35 14.54 -4.98 2.16
N PRO A 36 15.47 -4.19 1.60
CA PRO A 36 16.17 -4.52 0.36
C PRO A 36 16.94 -5.84 0.40
N GLY A 37 17.27 -6.36 1.59
CA GLY A 37 17.90 -7.68 1.79
C GLY A 37 16.90 -8.85 1.77
N TYR A 38 15.60 -8.58 1.78
CA TYR A 38 14.57 -9.60 1.65
C TYR A 38 14.49 -10.10 0.20
N ASN A 39 14.73 -11.39 0.00
CA ASN A 39 14.50 -12.04 -1.27
C ASN A 39 13.04 -12.44 -1.40
N ILE A 40 12.40 -12.00 -2.49
CA ILE A 40 11.04 -12.38 -2.85
C ILE A 40 10.91 -13.92 -2.87
N ASP A 41 10.02 -14.45 -2.05
CA ASP A 41 9.71 -15.88 -2.03
C ASP A 41 8.84 -16.22 -3.24
N ARG A 42 9.48 -16.80 -4.25
CA ARG A 42 8.79 -17.21 -5.48
C ARG A 42 7.86 -18.40 -5.29
N SER A 43 7.97 -19.15 -4.18
CA SER A 43 7.16 -20.34 -3.94
C SER A 43 5.69 -20.00 -3.65
N ILE A 44 5.46 -18.81 -3.09
CA ILE A 44 4.13 -18.27 -2.75
C ILE A 44 3.53 -17.39 -3.85
N LEU A 45 4.30 -17.06 -4.89
CA LEU A 45 3.76 -16.38 -6.07
C LEU A 45 2.86 -17.34 -6.85
N GLY A 46 1.66 -16.87 -7.19
CA GLY A 46 0.70 -17.66 -7.97
C GLY A 46 1.25 -17.97 -9.36
N ASN A 47 1.17 -19.23 -9.76
CA ASN A 47 1.54 -19.71 -11.10
C ASN A 47 0.32 -19.82 -12.05
N GLY A 48 -0.76 -19.10 -11.75
CA GLY A 48 -1.96 -19.04 -12.60
C GLY A 48 -2.95 -20.21 -12.48
N THR A 49 -2.78 -21.13 -11.51
CA THR A 49 -3.70 -22.28 -11.36
C THR A 49 -4.33 -22.46 -9.98
N VAL A 50 -3.65 -22.10 -8.88
CA VAL A 50 -4.17 -22.31 -7.51
C VAL A 50 -3.86 -21.12 -6.59
N SER A 51 -4.77 -20.79 -5.67
CA SER A 51 -4.48 -19.83 -4.58
C SER A 51 -3.32 -20.37 -3.73
N LYS A 52 -2.25 -19.60 -3.60
CA LYS A 52 -1.09 -19.97 -2.76
C LYS A 52 -1.31 -19.64 -1.29
N THR A 53 -2.17 -18.66 -1.00
CA THR A 53 -2.64 -18.35 0.34
C THR A 53 -3.87 -19.21 0.64
N SER A 54 -3.71 -20.24 1.47
CA SER A 54 -4.79 -21.13 1.92
C SER A 54 -5.41 -20.69 3.25
N VAL A 55 -4.67 -19.93 4.05
CA VAL A 55 -5.09 -19.41 5.36
C VAL A 55 -4.66 -17.94 5.43
N PRO A 56 -5.44 -17.05 6.09
CA PRO A 56 -5.01 -15.68 6.32
C PRO A 56 -3.65 -15.62 7.03
N GLN A 57 -2.76 -14.75 6.54
CA GLN A 57 -1.43 -14.57 7.12
C GLN A 57 -1.21 -13.11 7.48
N THR A 58 -0.69 -12.89 8.68
CA THR A 58 -0.29 -11.57 9.14
C THR A 58 1.21 -11.42 9.02
N PHE A 59 1.68 -10.29 8.48
CA PHE A 59 3.09 -9.92 8.56
C PHE A 59 3.25 -8.45 8.93
N LEU A 60 4.38 -8.16 9.58
CA LEU A 60 4.74 -6.85 10.07
C LEU A 60 5.89 -6.31 9.22
N VAL A 61 5.81 -5.03 8.90
CA VAL A 61 6.81 -4.33 8.12
C VAL A 61 7.04 -2.97 8.75
N GLU A 62 8.30 -2.65 9.00
CA GLU A 62 8.71 -1.31 9.39
C GLU A 62 9.43 -0.68 8.21
N SER A 63 9.03 0.53 7.83
CA SER A 63 9.67 1.24 6.74
C SER A 63 9.60 2.74 6.97
N THR A 64 10.71 3.41 6.69
CA THR A 64 10.73 4.86 6.48
C THR A 64 10.22 5.12 5.07
N LEU A 65 8.96 5.53 4.94
CA LEU A 65 8.38 5.75 3.62
C LEU A 65 8.88 7.08 3.04
N PRO A 66 9.39 7.11 1.80
CA PRO A 66 9.51 8.35 1.06
C PRO A 66 8.12 8.98 0.97
N VAL A 67 8.04 10.28 1.24
CA VAL A 67 6.77 10.99 1.09
C VAL A 67 6.50 11.12 -0.41
N TYR A 68 5.45 10.47 -0.90
CA TYR A 68 4.99 10.64 -2.27
C TYR A 68 3.87 11.67 -2.32
N GLU A 69 3.87 12.49 -3.35
CA GLU A 69 2.75 13.33 -3.70
C GLU A 69 2.12 12.90 -5.01
N VAL A 70 0.79 12.99 -5.05
CA VAL A 70 -0.02 12.69 -6.22
C VAL A 70 -0.25 14.01 -6.97
N TYR A 71 -0.04 14.05 -8.28
CA TYR A 71 -0.17 15.29 -9.07
C TYR A 71 -0.94 15.06 -10.37
N LYS A 72 -1.66 16.09 -10.85
CA LYS A 72 -2.34 16.04 -12.16
C LYS A 72 -1.30 16.15 -13.27
N ILE A 73 -1.26 15.20 -14.20
CA ILE A 73 -0.28 15.18 -15.30
C ILE A 73 -0.43 16.42 -16.20
N ALA A 74 -1.67 16.80 -16.51
CA ALA A 74 -1.95 17.92 -17.40
C ALA A 74 -1.48 19.28 -16.87
N THR A 75 -1.51 19.51 -15.55
CA THR A 75 -1.21 20.81 -14.94
C THR A 75 0.04 20.82 -14.05
N GLY A 76 0.55 19.65 -13.66
CA GLY A 76 1.64 19.50 -12.68
C GLY A 76 1.24 19.81 -11.23
N GLU A 77 -0.03 20.10 -10.98
CA GLU A 77 -0.56 20.51 -9.67
C GLU A 77 -0.66 19.32 -8.71
N THR A 78 -0.09 19.45 -7.51
CA THR A 78 -0.24 18.46 -6.44
C THR A 78 -1.68 18.39 -5.94
N ILE A 79 -2.23 17.18 -5.92
CA ILE A 79 -3.54 16.88 -5.34
C ILE A 79 -3.34 16.70 -3.83
N ARG A 80 -3.95 17.57 -3.03
CA ARG A 80 -4.03 17.38 -1.58
C ARG A 80 -5.08 16.32 -1.24
N LEU A 81 -4.64 15.26 -0.60
CA LEU A 81 -5.48 14.11 -0.22
C LEU A 81 -6.13 14.29 1.15
N ASP A 82 -5.66 15.27 1.91
CA ASP A 82 -5.86 15.49 3.34
C ASP A 82 -7.33 15.74 3.73
N ASN A 83 -8.24 15.89 2.75
CA ASN A 83 -9.68 16.09 2.91
C ASN A 83 -10.47 15.52 1.72
N LEU A 84 -10.02 14.41 1.12
CA LEU A 84 -10.66 13.86 -0.07
C LEU A 84 -12.14 13.51 0.17
N SER A 85 -12.44 12.87 1.31
CA SER A 85 -13.80 12.49 1.68
C SER A 85 -14.73 13.68 1.96
N ALA A 86 -14.18 14.85 2.34
CA ALA A 86 -14.96 16.06 2.56
C ALA A 86 -15.22 16.86 1.27
N LYS A 87 -14.63 16.44 0.15
CA LYS A 87 -14.80 17.09 -1.16
C LYS A 87 -15.85 16.41 -2.05
N PHE A 88 -16.29 15.21 -1.68
CA PHE A 88 -17.32 14.49 -2.41
C PHE A 88 -18.53 14.33 -1.49
N ASP A 89 -19.68 14.76 -1.97
CA ASP A 89 -20.95 14.63 -1.24
C ASP A 89 -21.50 13.19 -1.30
N ASP A 90 -20.99 12.37 -2.23
CA ASP A 90 -21.35 10.95 -2.35
C ASP A 90 -20.12 10.03 -2.57
N GLU A 91 -20.34 8.74 -2.26
CA GLU A 91 -19.32 7.67 -2.31
C GLU A 91 -19.04 7.17 -3.74
N GLU A 92 -20.00 7.32 -4.67
CA GLU A 92 -19.87 6.99 -6.09
C GLU A 92 -18.92 7.97 -6.79
N ASP A 93 -19.06 9.28 -6.55
CA ASP A 93 -18.18 10.35 -7.02
C ASP A 93 -16.77 10.19 -6.48
N TYR A 94 -16.62 9.76 -5.23
CA TYR A 94 -15.31 9.40 -4.67
C TYR A 94 -14.70 8.20 -5.41
N CYS A 95 -15.49 7.15 -5.65
CA CYS A 95 -15.02 5.96 -6.37
C CYS A 95 -14.67 6.28 -7.82
N ASP A 96 -15.51 7.02 -8.54
CA ASP A 96 -15.27 7.46 -9.91
C ASP A 96 -14.05 8.38 -9.99
N PHE A 97 -13.87 9.25 -9.01
CA PHE A 97 -12.66 10.06 -8.88
C PHE A 97 -11.40 9.20 -8.69
N VAL A 98 -11.45 8.17 -7.84
CA VAL A 98 -10.31 7.28 -7.60
C VAL A 98 -10.03 6.41 -8.84
N MET A 99 -11.07 5.94 -9.53
CA MET A 99 -10.97 4.99 -10.64
C MET A 99 -10.66 5.64 -12.00
N SER A 100 -11.02 6.91 -12.21
CA SER A 100 -10.80 7.62 -13.49
C SER A 100 -9.36 8.07 -13.73
N ARG A 101 -8.49 8.01 -12.71
CA ARG A 101 -7.25 8.79 -12.64
C ARG A 101 -5.98 8.15 -13.19
N GLU A 102 -5.99 6.87 -13.59
CA GLU A 102 -4.77 6.21 -14.07
C GLU A 102 -4.08 6.94 -15.24
N LYS A 103 -4.84 7.65 -16.08
CA LYS A 103 -4.30 8.39 -17.24
C LYS A 103 -4.01 9.86 -16.97
N ASP A 104 -4.62 10.44 -15.95
CA ASP A 104 -4.62 11.88 -15.71
C ASP A 104 -3.75 12.29 -14.51
N VAL A 105 -3.26 11.30 -13.76
CA VAL A 105 -2.59 11.52 -12.48
C VAL A 105 -1.30 10.71 -12.38
N GLY A 106 -0.24 11.36 -11.90
CA GLY A 106 1.05 10.75 -11.65
C GLY A 106 1.40 10.78 -10.16
N MET A 107 2.40 9.98 -9.78
CA MET A 107 3.05 10.05 -8.47
C MET A 107 4.49 10.53 -8.64
N ARG A 108 4.96 11.38 -7.73
CA ARG A 108 6.37 11.77 -7.63
C ARG A 108 6.78 11.85 -6.17
N ILE A 109 8.08 11.77 -5.91
CA ILE A 109 8.62 12.00 -4.57
C ILE A 109 8.38 13.47 -4.22
N SER A 110 7.85 13.72 -3.02
CA SER A 110 7.58 15.06 -2.52
C SER A 110 8.86 15.89 -2.50
N PRO A 111 8.83 17.16 -2.91
CA PRO A 111 10.00 18.04 -2.85
C PRO A 111 10.44 18.39 -1.42
N GLN A 112 9.66 18.06 -0.38
CA GLN A 112 10.10 18.22 1.00
C GLN A 112 11.32 17.33 1.26
N ASP A 113 12.28 17.87 2.00
CA ASP A 113 13.69 17.45 2.08
C ASP A 113 13.89 15.92 1.99
N PRO A 114 14.57 15.40 0.94
CA PRO A 114 14.91 13.97 0.82
C PRO A 114 15.77 13.44 1.98
N SER A 115 16.29 14.32 2.83
CA SER A 115 17.12 14.01 4.00
C SER A 115 16.33 13.63 5.26
N SER A 116 15.04 13.96 5.34
CA SER A 116 14.19 13.59 6.48
C SER A 116 13.29 12.43 6.06
N PRO A 117 13.69 11.17 6.27
CA PRO A 117 12.75 10.05 6.14
C PRO A 117 11.50 10.36 6.98
N SER A 118 10.32 10.02 6.45
CA SER A 118 9.14 10.01 7.32
C SER A 118 9.43 9.16 8.56
N GLU A 119 8.81 9.51 9.69
CA GLU A 119 8.89 8.71 10.91
C GLU A 119 8.71 7.22 10.58
N LEU A 120 9.51 6.35 11.20
CA LEU A 120 9.38 4.90 10.99
C LEU A 120 7.93 4.49 11.24
N VAL A 121 7.26 3.95 10.22
CA VAL A 121 5.88 3.49 10.33
C VAL A 121 5.85 1.97 10.43
N GLU A 122 5.09 1.45 11.40
CA GLU A 122 4.81 0.03 11.55
C GLU A 122 3.52 -0.30 10.76
N PHE A 123 3.67 -1.14 9.73
CA PHE A 123 2.55 -1.69 8.98
C PHE A 123 2.27 -3.13 9.41
N ARG A 124 1.01 -3.39 9.74
CA ARG A 124 0.48 -4.74 9.91
C ARG A 124 -0.37 -5.10 8.71
N PHE A 125 0.10 -6.03 7.90
CA PHE A 125 -0.64 -6.53 6.74
C PHE A 125 -1.35 -7.82 7.10
N LEU A 126 -2.59 -7.96 6.66
CA LEU A 126 -3.35 -9.22 6.66
C LEU A 126 -3.58 -9.64 5.21
N ASP A 127 -2.82 -10.64 4.74
CA ASP A 127 -3.05 -11.32 3.46
C ASP A 127 -4.14 -12.38 3.65
N THR A 128 -5.06 -12.48 2.70
CA THR A 128 -6.22 -13.37 2.77
C THR A 128 -6.27 -14.31 1.57
N PRO A 129 -6.89 -15.51 1.69
CA PRO A 129 -7.19 -16.35 0.55
C PRO A 129 -8.03 -15.61 -0.50
N GLY A 130 -8.00 -16.11 -1.74
CA GLY A 130 -8.88 -15.57 -2.77
C GLY A 130 -10.36 -15.72 -2.42
N LEU A 131 -11.14 -14.65 -2.63
CA LEU A 131 -12.58 -14.63 -2.29
C LEU A 131 -13.41 -15.72 -3.00
N ASN A 132 -12.94 -16.20 -4.15
CA ASN A 132 -13.56 -17.27 -4.93
C ASN A 132 -12.72 -18.56 -4.91
N SER A 133 -11.85 -18.73 -3.91
CA SER A 133 -11.13 -19.98 -3.70
C SER A 133 -12.13 -21.04 -3.25
N THR A 134 -12.63 -21.84 -4.19
CA THR A 134 -13.38 -23.06 -3.88
C THR A 134 -12.38 -24.09 -3.33
N THR A 135 -12.59 -24.52 -2.08
CA THR A 135 -11.99 -25.74 -1.52
C THR A 135 -12.38 -26.97 -2.31
#